data_AF-K2JJK1-F1
#
_entry.id   AF-K2JJK1-F1
#
_cell.length_a   1.000
_cell.length_b   1.000
_cell.length_c   1.000
_cell.angle_alpha   90.00
_cell.angle_beta   90.00
_cell.angle_gamma   90.00
#
_symmetry.space_group_name_H-M   'P 1'
#
loop_
_entity.id
_entity.type
_entity.pdbx_description
1 polymer ?
#
loop_
_entity_poly.entity_id
_entity_poly.type
_entity_poly.pdbx_seq_one_letter_code
_entity_poly.pdbx_strand_id
1 'polypeptide(L)' 'MDGPCDPGGGAMISLAGGLRVYAATRPTDFRKDIDRLALLVQETMGVDPFSGAAFVF' A
#
# COMPACT_ATOMS: atom_id res chain seq x y z
N MET A 1 -18.15 8.20 39.66
CA MET A 1 -18.80 8.43 38.34
C MET A 1 -17.65 8.54 37.36
N ASP A 2 -17.11 7.38 37.03
CA ASP A 2 -15.87 7.25 36.29
C ASP A 2 -16.30 6.92 34.87
N GLY A 3 -16.55 7.97 34.10
CA GLY A 3 -16.85 7.82 32.68
C GLY A 3 -15.68 7.10 31.99
N PRO A 4 -15.94 6.21 31.02
CA PRO A 4 -14.87 5.59 30.28
C PRO A 4 -14.07 6.69 29.60
N CYS A 5 -12.76 6.71 29.88
CA CYS A 5 -11.77 7.47 29.13
C CYS A 5 -11.93 7.06 27.67
N ASP A 6 -12.41 7.97 26.80
CA ASP A 6 -12.43 7.78 25.36
C ASP A 6 -10.98 7.94 24.88
N PRO A 7 -10.25 6.85 24.54
CA PRO A 7 -8.98 7.02 23.89
C PRO A 7 -9.34 7.42 22.46
N GLY A 8 -9.31 8.72 22.19
CA GLY A 8 -9.32 9.28 20.84
C GLY A 8 -8.14 8.72 20.04
N GLY A 9 -8.24 7.46 19.64
CA GLY A 9 -7.39 6.78 18.68
C GLY A 9 -7.85 7.28 17.33
N GLY A 10 -7.31 8.45 16.94
CA GLY A 10 -7.52 9.03 15.64
C GLY A 10 -7.41 7.94 14.57
N ALA A 11 -8.43 7.86 13.71
CA ALA A 11 -8.63 6.84 12.70
C ALA A 11 -7.31 6.39 12.06
N MET A 12 -6.70 5.36 12.66
CA MET A 12 -5.49 4.75 12.14
C MET A 12 -5.96 3.95 10.93
N ILE A 13 -5.45 4.24 9.74
CA ILE A 13 -5.83 3.51 8.54
C ILE A 13 -5.54 2.04 8.79
N SER A 14 -6.60 1.29 9.07
CA SER A 14 -6.50 -0.13 9.38
C SER A 14 -6.28 -0.85 8.07
N LEU A 15 -5.08 -1.40 7.91
CA LEU A 15 -4.78 -2.26 6.76
C LEU A 15 -5.70 -3.48 6.85
N ALA A 16 -6.41 -3.78 5.77
CA ALA A 16 -7.28 -4.95 5.73
C ALA A 16 -6.48 -6.21 6.10
N GLY A 17 -7.06 -7.08 6.93
CA GLY A 17 -6.42 -8.33 7.31
C GLY A 17 -6.09 -9.16 6.07
N GLY A 18 -4.80 -9.43 5.84
CA GLY A 18 -4.32 -10.14 4.65
C GLY A 18 -3.75 -9.26 3.53
N LEU A 19 -3.44 -7.99 3.79
CA LEU A 19 -2.73 -7.13 2.84
C LEU A 19 -1.42 -7.78 2.36
N ARG A 20 -1.29 -7.95 1.04
CA ARG A 20 -0.03 -8.37 0.42
C ARG A 20 0.82 -7.14 0.11
N VAL A 21 2.10 -7.21 0.46
CA VAL A 21 3.07 -6.15 0.21
C VAL A 21 4.14 -6.67 -0.74
N TYR A 22 4.39 -5.95 -1.82
CA TYR A 22 5.44 -6.25 -2.79
C TYR A 22 6.45 -5.11 -2.82
N ALA A 23 7.73 -5.43 -2.71
CA ALA A 23 8.82 -4.46 -2.71
C ALA A 23 9.70 -4.63 -3.95
N ALA A 24 9.90 -3.55 -4.70
CA ALA A 24 10.87 -3.51 -5.78
C ALA A 24 12.28 -3.59 -5.18
N THR A 25 13.10 -4.52 -5.68
CA THR A 25 14.49 -4.70 -5.22
C THR A 25 15.48 -3.81 -5.98
N ARG A 26 14.98 -2.97 -6.90
CA ARG A 26 15.76 -2.05 -7.75
C ARG A 26 15.14 -0.66 -7.68
N PRO A 27 15.95 0.41 -7.78
CA PRO A 27 15.45 1.77 -7.71
C PRO A 27 14.48 2.05 -8.86
N THR A 28 13.30 2.57 -8.52
CA THR A 28 12.25 2.89 -9.49
C THR A 28 12.23 4.39 -9.80
N ASP A 29 12.14 4.74 -11.08
CA ASP A 29 12.05 6.14 -11.52
C ASP A 29 10.60 6.62 -11.43
N PHE A 30 10.26 7.30 -10.33
CA PHE A 30 8.92 7.86 -10.07
C PHE A 30 8.55 9.06 -10.96
N ARG A 31 9.50 9.61 -11.72
CA ARG A 31 9.28 10.72 -12.67
C ARG A 31 8.36 10.33 -13.85
N LYS A 32 7.99 9.06 -13.93
CA LYS A 32 7.24 8.43 -15.02
C LYS A 32 5.75 8.29 -14.74
N ASP A 33 5.26 8.88 -13.65
CA ASP A 33 3.88 8.85 -13.18
C ASP A 33 3.37 7.47 -12.74
N ILE A 34 2.19 7.48 -12.12
CA ILE A 34 1.56 6.31 -11.47
C ILE A 34 1.21 5.22 -12.50
N ASP A 35 0.79 5.60 -13.70
CA ASP A 35 0.46 4.65 -14.78
C ASP A 35 1.65 3.77 -15.15
N ARG A 36 2.86 4.34 -15.14
CA ARG A 36 4.08 3.59 -15.42
C ARG A 36 4.47 2.66 -14.27
N LEU A 37 4.18 3.03 -13.02
CA LEU A 37 4.37 2.14 -11.87
C LEU A 37 3.42 0.94 -11.95
N ALA A 38 2.16 1.17 -12.32
CA ALA A 38 1.18 0.10 -12.52
C ALA A 38 1.61 -0.86 -13.64
N LEU A 39 2.16 -0.33 -14.75
CA LEU A 39 2.75 -1.17 -15.79
C LEU A 39 3.96 -1.95 -15.28
N LEU A 40 4.85 -1.31 -14.51
CA LEU A 40 6.04 -1.95 -13.95
C LEU A 40 5.69 -3.13 -13.02
N VAL A 41 4.64 -3.00 -12.20
CA VAL A 41 4.13 -4.08 -11.35
C VAL A 41 3.67 -5.27 -12.19
N GLN A 42 2.93 -5.01 -13.26
CA GLN A 42 2.47 -6.06 -14.17
C GLN A 42 3.64 -6.73 -14.88
N GLU A 43 4.59 -5.96 -15.40
CA GLU A 43 5.73 -6.49 -16.17
C GLU A 43 6.76 -7.21 -15.29
N THR A 44 7.03 -6.70 -14.08
CA THR A 44 8.10 -7.21 -13.22
C THR A 44 7.60 -8.28 -12.25
N MET A 45 6.44 -8.05 -11.64
CA MET A 45 5.91 -8.91 -10.58
C MET A 45 4.79 -9.83 -11.08
N GLY A 46 4.21 -9.56 -12.26
CA GLY A 46 3.17 -10.40 -12.84
C GLY A 46 1.86 -10.39 -12.04
N VAL A 47 1.63 -9.35 -11.25
CA VAL A 47 0.43 -9.20 -10.40
C VAL A 47 -0.38 -7.99 -10.83
N ASP A 48 -1.68 -8.01 -10.53
CA ASP A 48 -2.55 -6.86 -10.80
C ASP A 48 -2.27 -5.72 -9.80
N PRO A 49 -1.90 -4.51 -10.28
CA PRO A 49 -1.55 -3.37 -9.43
C PRO A 49 -2.74 -2.79 -8.67
N PHE A 50 -3.97 -3.12 -9.07
CA PHE A 50 -5.21 -2.63 -8.46
C PHE A 50 -5.88 -3.66 -7.55
N SER A 51 -5.20 -4.77 -7.27
CA SER A 51 -5.72 -5.89 -6.47
C SER A 51 -5.89 -5.60 -4.97
N GLY A 52 -5.60 -4.36 -4.55
CA GLY A 52 -5.58 -3.96 -3.15
C GLY A 52 -4.30 -4.36 -2.40
N ALA A 53 -3.27 -4.80 -3.13
CA ALA A 53 -1.93 -4.99 -2.57
C ALA A 53 -1.18 -3.64 -2.45
N ALA A 54 -0.26 -3.57 -1.49
CA ALA A 54 0.64 -2.42 -1.37
C ALA A 54 1.94 -2.68 -2.15
N PHE A 55 2.36 -1.70 -2.94
CA PHE A 55 3.59 -1.78 -3.72
C PHE A 55 4.57 -0.71 -3.22
N VAL A 56 5.78 -1.15 -2.86
CA VAL A 56 6.89 -0.30 -2.39
C VAL A 56 7.94 -0.30 -3.49
N PHE A 57 8.40 0.89 -3.89
CA PHE A 57 9.31 1.08 -5.01
C PHE A 57 10.51 1.94 -4.65
#